data_AF-A0A6P6GE30-F1
#
_entry.id   AF-A0A6P6GE30-F1
#
_cell.length_a   1.000
_cell.length_b   1.000
_cell.length_c   1.000
_cell.angle_alpha   90.00
_cell.angle_beta   90.00
_cell.angle_gamma   90.00
#
_symmetry.space_group_name_H-M   'P 1'
#
loop_
_entity.id
_entity.type
_entity.pdbx_description
1 polymer ?
#
loop_
_entity_poly.entity_id
_entity_poly.type
_entity_poly.pdbx_seq_one_letter_code
_entity_poly.pdbx_strand_id
1 'polypeptide(L)'
;MNFTSTQFVTSRRMAAYEPLHQISMWEETFKNSGNFNASASIIVEADTKLSAQSEDTSQGILGTSNKYDQEATKPVDKVQRRLAQNREAARKSRLRKKAYVQQLESSRLKLIQLEQELERARHQGMYVSGGLDANHLGFSGTMNSGIAAFEMEYGHWVEEQNRQTCELRNALNAHITDVELRMLVDNGMSHYFDLFRMKATAAKADVFYMMSGMWKTSAERFFLWIGGFRPSELLKVLVPQLDPLTDKQLTDVYNLVKSCQQAEDALSQGMDKLQQGLAKAVADGELGEGSYAPQMGTTAMKKLDDLVTFVAQADHLRQETLRNVSELLTTRQTARGLLTLGEYFQRLRALSSLWATRPREPA
;
A
#
# COMPACT_ATOMS: atom_id res chain seq x y z
N MET A 1 77.56 34.21 -0.01
CA MET A 1 76.33 34.49 0.77
C MET A 1 75.43 33.28 0.59
N ASN A 2 75.45 32.37 1.57
CA ASN A 2 74.54 31.23 1.64
C ASN A 2 73.43 31.60 2.61
N PHE A 3 72.17 31.51 2.18
CA PHE A 3 71.05 31.59 3.11
C PHE A 3 70.36 30.24 3.25
N THR A 4 70.13 29.95 4.51
CA THR A 4 69.73 28.73 5.19
C THR A 4 68.24 28.43 5.05
N SER A 5 67.95 27.13 5.08
CA SER A 5 66.63 26.53 5.20
C SER A 5 66.04 26.73 6.61
N THR A 6 64.76 27.07 6.68
CA THR A 6 63.90 26.76 7.84
C THR A 6 62.51 26.37 7.35
N GLN A 7 62.10 25.14 7.67
CA GLN A 7 60.77 24.59 7.38
C GLN A 7 59.69 25.27 8.25
N PHE A 8 58.57 25.62 7.62
CA PHE A 8 57.31 25.91 8.30
C PHE A 8 56.27 24.86 7.91
N VAL A 9 55.62 24.34 8.95
CA VAL A 9 54.48 23.41 8.94
C VAL A 9 53.26 24.09 8.30
N THR A 10 52.64 23.43 7.32
CA THR A 10 51.29 23.80 6.85
C THR A 10 50.25 22.80 7.33
N SER A 11 49.40 23.33 8.21
CA SER A 11 48.12 22.80 8.64
C SER A 11 47.11 22.77 7.49
N ARG A 12 46.09 21.91 7.66
CA ARG A 12 44.75 21.94 7.03
C ARG A 12 44.60 21.15 5.72
N ARG A 13 44.03 19.95 5.82
CA ARG A 13 43.20 19.35 4.76
C ARG A 13 41.81 19.09 5.33
N MET A 14 40.89 20.01 5.03
CA MET A 14 39.45 19.77 5.13
C MET A 14 39.09 18.68 4.12
N ALA A 15 38.57 17.55 4.59
CA ALA A 15 37.87 16.61 3.73
C ALA A 15 36.51 17.23 3.42
N ALA A 16 36.33 17.65 2.17
CA ALA A 16 35.07 18.14 1.66
C ALA A 16 34.05 17.00 1.67
N TYR A 17 32.88 17.30 2.23
CA TYR A 17 31.67 16.51 2.16
C TYR A 17 31.22 16.46 0.69
N GLU A 18 31.10 15.26 0.10
CA GLU A 18 30.47 15.10 -1.22
C GLU A 18 28.94 15.07 -1.02
N PRO A 19 28.18 16.02 -1.59
CA PRO A 19 26.72 15.98 -1.54
C PRO A 19 26.20 14.93 -2.53
N LEU A 20 25.15 14.20 -2.11
CA LEU A 20 24.30 13.38 -2.99
C LEU A 20 23.74 14.24 -4.14
N HIS A 21 24.46 14.28 -5.26
CA HIS A 21 23.95 14.75 -6.54
C HIS A 21 23.88 13.56 -7.48
N GLN A 22 22.66 13.08 -7.75
CA GLN A 22 22.13 12.85 -9.11
C GLN A 22 20.78 12.10 -9.06
N ILE A 23 19.74 12.74 -8.51
CA ILE A 23 18.34 12.46 -8.88
C ILE A 23 17.72 13.82 -9.20
N SER A 24 18.07 14.36 -10.37
CA SER A 24 17.42 15.53 -10.94
C SER A 24 17.35 15.34 -12.45
N MET A 25 16.41 14.50 -12.87
CA MET A 25 15.98 14.34 -14.26
C MET A 25 14.48 14.03 -14.34
N TRP A 26 13.64 14.74 -13.60
CA TRP A 26 12.19 14.54 -13.74
C TRP A 26 11.38 15.84 -13.66
N GLU A 27 12.02 17.00 -13.82
CA GLU A 27 11.35 18.31 -13.70
C GLU A 27 10.95 18.94 -15.05
N GLU A 28 11.41 18.42 -16.20
CA GLU A 28 11.27 19.14 -17.49
C GLU A 28 10.33 18.54 -18.55
N THR A 29 9.46 17.61 -18.20
CA THR A 29 8.36 17.22 -19.12
C THR A 29 7.04 17.34 -18.39
N PHE A 30 6.07 18.01 -19.03
CA PHE A 30 4.71 18.31 -18.55
C PHE A 30 4.55 19.65 -17.79
N LYS A 31 4.80 20.75 -18.50
CA LYS A 31 4.04 21.99 -18.29
C LYS A 31 2.79 21.96 -19.19
N ASN A 32 1.60 21.73 -18.61
CA ASN A 32 0.44 22.57 -18.90
C ASN A 32 -0.65 22.44 -17.82
N SER A 33 -1.33 23.56 -17.63
CA SER A 33 -2.22 24.01 -16.55
C SER A 33 -3.47 23.17 -16.24
N GLY A 34 -3.89 23.20 -14.97
CA GLY A 34 -5.30 23.02 -14.60
C GLY A 34 -5.51 22.67 -13.12
N ASN A 35 -5.69 23.69 -12.27
CA ASN A 35 -6.28 23.55 -10.94
C ASN A 35 -7.60 22.77 -11.01
N PHE A 36 -7.82 21.82 -10.09
CA PHE A 36 -8.99 21.81 -9.19
C PHE A 36 -8.74 20.85 -8.03
N ASN A 37 -8.95 21.39 -6.82
CA ASN A 37 -8.87 20.72 -5.54
C ASN A 37 -10.02 19.74 -5.32
N ALA A 38 -9.71 18.74 -4.49
CA ALA A 38 -10.55 18.12 -3.47
C ALA A 38 -11.89 17.50 -3.88
N SER A 39 -11.99 16.18 -3.71
CA SER A 39 -13.24 15.58 -3.20
C SER A 39 -12.94 14.28 -2.46
N ALA A 40 -13.05 14.38 -1.14
CA ALA A 40 -13.16 13.27 -0.22
C ALA A 40 -14.51 12.55 -0.42
N SER A 41 -14.48 11.23 -0.25
CA SER A 41 -15.67 10.39 -0.18
C SER A 41 -16.56 10.80 1.00
N ILE A 42 -17.82 11.11 0.72
CA ILE A 42 -18.88 11.12 1.73
C ILE A 42 -20.08 10.36 1.15
N ILE A 43 -20.42 9.27 1.84
CA ILE A 43 -21.66 8.51 1.73
C ILE A 43 -22.81 9.46 2.06
N VAL A 44 -23.77 9.63 1.14
CA VAL A 44 -25.04 10.31 1.45
C VAL A 44 -26.22 9.43 1.03
N GLU A 45 -27.01 9.13 2.05
CA GLU A 45 -28.30 8.47 2.08
C GLU A 45 -29.31 9.24 1.20
N ALA A 46 -29.93 8.55 0.24
CA ALA A 46 -30.87 9.15 -0.70
C ALA A 46 -32.28 9.23 -0.07
N ASP A 47 -32.57 10.36 0.58
CA ASP A 47 -33.93 10.68 1.03
C ASP A 47 -34.69 11.45 -0.05
N THR A 48 -35.80 10.87 -0.51
CA THR A 48 -36.54 11.34 -1.69
C THR A 48 -37.58 12.37 -1.26
N LYS A 49 -37.31 13.67 -1.46
CA LYS A 49 -38.32 14.73 -1.27
C LYS A 49 -38.32 15.71 -2.44
N LEU A 50 -39.24 15.50 -3.38
CA LEU A 50 -39.49 16.38 -4.53
C LEU A 50 -40.19 17.67 -4.08
N SER A 51 -39.52 18.81 -4.25
CA SER A 51 -40.09 20.15 -4.16
C SER A 51 -40.75 20.55 -5.48
N ALA A 52 -42.01 20.95 -5.41
CA ALA A 52 -42.71 21.63 -6.50
C ALA A 52 -42.17 23.05 -6.65
N GLN A 53 -41.78 23.44 -7.86
CA GLN A 53 -41.70 24.84 -8.27
C GLN A 53 -42.26 24.98 -9.68
N SER A 54 -43.16 25.95 -9.82
CA SER A 54 -43.89 26.29 -11.04
C SER A 54 -43.13 27.37 -11.79
N GLU A 55 -42.95 27.19 -13.09
CA GLU A 55 -42.55 28.29 -13.98
C GLU A 55 -43.80 28.99 -14.50
N ASP A 56 -43.87 30.27 -14.13
CA ASP A 56 -44.77 31.29 -14.64
C ASP A 56 -44.22 31.80 -15.98
N THR A 57 -45.07 31.87 -17.00
CA THR A 57 -44.81 32.66 -18.20
C THR A 57 -46.07 33.41 -18.55
N SER A 58 -45.97 34.72 -18.40
CA SER A 58 -46.98 35.73 -18.64
C SER A 58 -47.22 35.96 -20.13
N GLN A 59 -48.46 36.27 -20.51
CA GLN A 59 -48.83 37.37 -21.42
C GLN A 59 -50.37 37.47 -21.61
N GLY A 60 -50.91 38.69 -21.44
CA GLY A 60 -51.94 39.22 -22.36
C GLY A 60 -53.40 39.41 -21.88
N ILE A 61 -53.66 40.52 -21.18
CA ILE A 61 -54.68 41.57 -21.47
C ILE A 61 -56.19 41.22 -21.61
N LEU A 62 -56.98 41.90 -20.74
CA LEU A 62 -58.38 42.39 -20.80
C LEU A 62 -59.51 41.52 -21.43
N GLY A 63 -60.57 41.30 -20.65
CA GLY A 63 -61.88 40.95 -21.21
C GLY A 63 -62.96 40.63 -20.18
N THR A 64 -63.84 41.59 -19.94
CA THR A 64 -65.01 41.60 -19.06
C THR A 64 -66.02 40.47 -19.31
N SER A 65 -66.76 40.12 -18.24
CA SER A 65 -68.18 39.73 -18.21
C SER A 65 -68.48 38.28 -17.83
N ASN A 66 -68.80 38.11 -16.54
CA ASN A 66 -69.54 36.98 -16.00
C ASN A 66 -70.89 36.85 -16.70
N LYS A 67 -71.03 35.82 -17.54
CA LYS A 67 -72.34 35.21 -17.82
C LYS A 67 -72.43 33.91 -17.04
N TYR A 68 -73.27 33.92 -16.01
CA TYR A 68 -73.96 32.73 -15.58
C TYR A 68 -74.68 32.14 -16.78
N ASP A 69 -74.30 30.94 -17.22
CA ASP A 69 -75.22 29.80 -17.22
C ASP A 69 -74.60 28.54 -17.81
N GLN A 70 -75.04 27.41 -17.27
CA GLN A 70 -74.89 26.03 -17.75
C GLN A 70 -73.52 25.37 -17.53
N GLU A 71 -73.41 24.56 -16.46
CA GLU A 71 -72.78 23.23 -16.54
C GLU A 71 -72.92 22.43 -15.24
N ALA A 72 -74.14 21.94 -14.99
CA ALA A 72 -74.38 20.87 -14.02
C ALA A 72 -73.97 19.47 -14.54
N THR A 73 -73.23 19.38 -15.66
CA THR A 73 -72.88 18.10 -16.32
C THR A 73 -71.38 17.84 -16.49
N LYS A 74 -70.49 18.70 -15.96
CA LYS A 74 -69.02 18.52 -16.04
C LYS A 74 -68.27 17.80 -14.89
N PRO A 75 -68.85 17.45 -13.72
CA PRO A 75 -68.08 16.77 -12.67
C PRO A 75 -67.87 15.27 -12.95
N VAL A 76 -68.83 14.59 -13.61
CA VAL A 76 -68.76 13.14 -13.84
C VAL A 76 -67.69 12.77 -14.88
N ASP A 77 -67.57 13.50 -15.99
CA ASP A 77 -66.56 13.24 -17.03
C ASP A 77 -65.13 13.50 -16.54
N LYS A 78 -64.96 14.47 -15.64
CA LYS A 78 -63.66 14.75 -15.00
C LYS A 78 -63.29 13.65 -14.01
N VAL A 79 -64.27 13.11 -13.28
CA VAL A 79 -64.08 11.97 -12.38
C VAL A 79 -63.77 10.69 -13.17
N GLN A 80 -64.47 10.42 -14.27
CA GLN A 80 -64.21 9.28 -15.14
C GLN A 80 -62.80 9.32 -15.76
N ARG A 81 -62.35 10.48 -16.24
CA ARG A 81 -60.98 10.67 -16.73
C ARG A 81 -59.91 10.42 -15.66
N ARG A 82 -60.12 10.91 -14.43
CA ARG A 82 -59.20 10.66 -13.31
C ARG A 82 -59.15 9.17 -12.94
N LEU A 83 -60.29 8.48 -12.95
CA LEU A 83 -60.33 7.03 -12.71
C LEU A 83 -59.61 6.24 -13.80
N ALA A 84 -59.74 6.63 -15.07
CA ALA A 84 -59.00 6.02 -16.17
C ALA A 84 -57.48 6.22 -16.04
N GLN A 85 -57.03 7.45 -15.73
CA GLN A 85 -55.63 7.76 -15.47
C GLN A 85 -55.08 7.00 -14.25
N ASN A 86 -55.86 6.88 -13.17
CA ASN A 86 -55.45 6.11 -11.99
C ASN A 86 -55.32 4.61 -12.31
N ARG A 87 -56.24 4.05 -13.10
CA ARG A 87 -56.14 2.66 -13.60
C ARG A 87 -54.89 2.44 -14.45
N GLU A 88 -54.56 3.39 -15.33
CA GLU A 88 -53.36 3.30 -16.16
C GLU A 88 -52.07 3.48 -15.35
N ALA A 89 -52.04 4.44 -14.42
CA ALA A 89 -50.93 4.65 -13.50
C ALA A 89 -50.71 3.43 -12.60
N ALA A 90 -51.78 2.80 -12.11
CA ALA A 90 -51.70 1.56 -11.35
C ALA A 90 -51.14 0.39 -12.19
N ARG A 91 -51.54 0.27 -13.46
CA ARG A 91 -50.95 -0.73 -14.38
C ARG A 91 -49.47 -0.46 -14.63
N LYS A 92 -49.07 0.78 -14.92
CA LYS A 92 -47.66 1.15 -15.13
C LYS A 92 -46.82 0.91 -13.87
N SER A 93 -47.36 1.25 -12.68
CA SER A 93 -46.71 0.98 -11.39
C SER A 93 -46.52 -0.52 -11.15
N ARG A 94 -47.56 -1.33 -11.39
CA ARG A 94 -47.46 -2.79 -11.29
C ARG A 94 -46.42 -3.37 -12.25
N LEU A 95 -46.37 -2.87 -13.48
CA LEU A 95 -45.40 -3.35 -14.48
C LEU A 95 -43.95 -3.00 -14.09
N ARG A 96 -43.70 -1.79 -13.61
CA ARG A 96 -42.37 -1.38 -13.09
C ARG A 96 -41.97 -2.21 -11.88
N LYS A 97 -42.88 -2.42 -10.92
CA LYS A 97 -42.62 -3.28 -9.76
C LYS A 97 -42.32 -4.72 -10.18
N LYS A 98 -43.06 -5.26 -11.16
CA LYS A 98 -42.82 -6.60 -11.69
C LYS A 98 -41.43 -6.71 -12.35
N ALA A 99 -41.04 -5.73 -13.17
CA ALA A 99 -39.73 -5.69 -13.79
C ALA A 99 -38.60 -5.59 -12.74
N TYR A 100 -38.79 -4.76 -11.71
CA TYR A 100 -37.84 -4.63 -10.61
C TYR A 100 -37.69 -5.92 -9.81
N VAL A 101 -38.80 -6.61 -9.49
CA VAL A 101 -38.76 -7.91 -8.81
C VAL A 101 -38.03 -8.95 -9.66
N GLN A 102 -38.30 -9.02 -10.97
CA GLN A 102 -37.56 -9.91 -11.87
C GLN A 102 -36.06 -9.61 -11.91
N GLN A 103 -35.68 -8.33 -11.89
CA GLN A 103 -34.28 -7.93 -11.81
C GLN A 103 -33.65 -8.37 -10.48
N LEU A 104 -34.36 -8.22 -9.36
CA LEU A 104 -33.89 -8.70 -8.05
C LEU A 104 -33.73 -10.23 -8.01
N GLU A 105 -34.67 -10.97 -8.60
CA GLU A 105 -34.58 -12.44 -8.72
C GLU A 105 -33.37 -12.85 -9.57
N SER A 106 -33.13 -12.18 -10.69
CA SER A 106 -31.95 -12.39 -11.53
C SER A 106 -30.65 -12.09 -10.78
N SER A 107 -30.59 -10.98 -10.06
CA SER A 107 -29.42 -10.60 -9.26
C SER A 107 -29.16 -11.60 -8.13
N ARG A 108 -30.22 -12.09 -7.46
CA ARG A 108 -30.12 -13.11 -6.42
C ARG A 108 -29.55 -14.42 -6.97
N LEU A 109 -30.03 -14.89 -8.12
CA LEU A 109 -29.49 -16.10 -8.76
C LEU A 109 -28.00 -15.94 -9.12
N LYS A 110 -27.62 -14.76 -9.64
CA LYS A 110 -26.21 -14.45 -9.93
C LYS A 110 -25.36 -14.45 -8.66
N LEU A 111 -25.87 -13.91 -7.55
CA LEU A 111 -25.18 -13.93 -6.26
C LEU A 111 -24.95 -15.37 -5.78
N ILE A 112 -25.98 -16.22 -5.83
CA ILE A 112 -25.88 -17.63 -5.45
C ILE A 112 -24.86 -18.36 -6.33
N GLN A 113 -24.83 -18.08 -7.63
CA GLN A 113 -23.83 -18.66 -8.54
C GLN A 113 -22.41 -18.23 -8.15
N LEU A 114 -22.20 -16.94 -7.88
CA LEU A 114 -20.89 -16.42 -7.46
C LEU A 114 -20.46 -17.01 -6.11
N GLU A 115 -21.37 -17.16 -5.15
CA GLU A 115 -21.10 -17.82 -3.87
C GLU A 115 -20.69 -19.28 -4.07
N GLN A 116 -21.36 -20.03 -4.95
CA GLN A 116 -20.98 -21.40 -5.28
C GLN A 116 -19.65 -21.50 -6.01
N GLU A 117 -19.34 -20.56 -6.91
CA GLU A 117 -18.03 -20.48 -7.58
C GLU A 117 -16.91 -20.16 -6.59
N LEU A 118 -17.15 -19.24 -5.65
CA LEU A 118 -16.22 -18.89 -4.59
C LEU A 118 -16.00 -20.08 -3.65
N GLU A 119 -17.05 -20.79 -3.27
CA GLU A 119 -16.95 -21.97 -2.41
C GLU A 119 -16.25 -23.14 -3.14
N ARG A 120 -16.50 -23.34 -4.43
CA ARG A 120 -15.73 -24.29 -5.26
C ARG A 120 -14.24 -23.92 -5.34
N ALA A 121 -13.91 -22.64 -5.52
CA ALA A 121 -12.53 -22.17 -5.52
C ALA A 121 -11.86 -22.39 -4.16
N ARG A 122 -12.59 -22.20 -3.05
CA ARG A 122 -12.10 -22.54 -1.70
C ARG A 122 -11.84 -24.04 -1.52
N HIS A 123 -12.77 -24.89 -1.97
CA HIS A 123 -12.64 -26.35 -1.84
C HIS A 123 -11.52 -26.92 -2.73
N GLN A 124 -11.32 -26.38 -3.94
CA GLN A 124 -10.13 -26.71 -4.75
C GLN A 124 -8.82 -26.31 -4.07
N GLY A 125 -8.83 -25.25 -3.25
CA GLY A 125 -7.70 -24.88 -2.39
C GLY A 125 -7.48 -25.80 -1.18
N MET A 126 -8.49 -26.54 -0.73
CA MET A 126 -8.43 -27.38 0.49
C MET A 126 -7.89 -28.80 0.24
N TYR A 127 -8.15 -29.40 -0.92
CA TYR A 127 -7.78 -30.81 -1.18
C TYR A 127 -6.28 -31.05 -1.47
N VAL A 128 -5.46 -29.99 -1.59
CA VAL A 128 -4.00 -30.09 -1.73
C VAL A 128 -3.26 -29.76 -0.42
N SER A 129 -3.98 -29.27 0.61
CA SER A 129 -3.42 -28.96 1.93
C SER A 129 -3.50 -30.17 2.86
N GLY A 130 -2.73 -31.21 2.54
CA GLY A 130 -2.43 -32.32 3.45
C GLY A 130 -1.10 -32.10 4.14
N GLY A 131 -0.98 -31.09 5.00
CA GLY A 131 0.21 -30.94 5.85
C GLY A 131 0.48 -29.51 6.31
N LEU A 132 0.28 -29.29 7.62
CA LEU A 132 0.77 -28.20 8.47
C LEU A 132 0.13 -26.80 8.28
N ASP A 133 -0.96 -26.60 9.02
CA ASP A 133 -1.31 -25.40 9.79
C ASP A 133 -0.76 -24.05 9.31
N ALA A 134 -1.43 -23.48 8.30
CA ALA A 134 -1.51 -22.03 8.16
C ALA A 134 -2.83 -21.64 7.48
N ASN A 135 -3.71 -20.95 8.22
CA ASN A 135 -4.86 -20.25 7.68
C ASN A 135 -4.39 -19.16 6.70
N HIS A 136 -4.21 -19.50 5.42
CA HIS A 136 -3.94 -18.54 4.35
C HIS A 136 -5.20 -18.33 3.52
N LEU A 137 -5.73 -17.10 3.55
CA LEU A 137 -6.82 -16.66 2.69
C LEU A 137 -6.44 -16.88 1.22
N GLY A 138 -7.34 -17.54 0.50
CA GLY A 138 -7.11 -18.07 -0.83
C GLY A 138 -6.88 -17.03 -1.92
N PHE A 139 -5.89 -17.35 -2.76
CA PHE A 139 -5.92 -17.20 -4.21
C PHE A 139 -4.86 -18.19 -4.74
N SER A 140 -5.28 -19.40 -5.13
CA SER A 140 -4.38 -20.38 -5.77
C SER A 140 -4.80 -20.54 -7.22
N GLY A 141 -4.43 -19.56 -8.04
CA GLY A 141 -4.23 -19.76 -9.47
C GLY A 141 -2.77 -20.08 -9.66
N THR A 142 -2.46 -21.26 -10.21
CA THR A 142 -1.11 -21.70 -10.64
C THR A 142 0.01 -21.24 -9.70
N MET A 143 0.26 -21.97 -8.61
CA MET A 143 1.28 -21.67 -7.60
C MET A 143 2.53 -21.09 -8.25
N ASN A 144 2.72 -19.76 -8.16
CA ASN A 144 3.86 -19.08 -8.73
C ASN A 144 5.11 -19.69 -8.09
N SER A 145 5.84 -20.53 -8.84
CA SER A 145 6.96 -21.30 -8.28
C SER A 145 7.98 -20.41 -7.58
N GLY A 146 8.13 -19.16 -8.03
CA GLY A 146 8.99 -18.16 -7.38
C GLY A 146 8.48 -17.68 -6.02
N ILE A 147 7.15 -17.60 -5.81
CA ILE A 147 6.56 -17.19 -4.54
C ILE A 147 6.63 -18.32 -3.52
N ALA A 148 6.35 -19.55 -3.92
CA ALA A 148 6.52 -20.71 -3.05
C ALA A 148 7.97 -20.89 -2.58
N ALA A 149 8.94 -20.69 -3.49
CA ALA A 149 10.37 -20.71 -3.14
C ALA A 149 10.71 -19.59 -2.15
N PHE A 150 10.23 -18.37 -2.38
CA PHE A 150 10.43 -17.24 -1.48
C PHE A 150 9.82 -17.47 -0.09
N GLU A 151 8.62 -18.04 0.02
CA GLU A 151 7.98 -18.33 1.30
C GLU A 151 8.81 -19.30 2.14
N MET A 152 9.33 -20.35 1.51
CA MET A 152 10.21 -21.33 2.15
C MET A 152 11.52 -20.67 2.60
N GLU A 153 12.20 -19.95 1.71
CA GLU A 153 13.46 -19.25 2.02
C GLU A 153 13.27 -18.19 3.11
N TYR A 154 12.15 -17.45 3.08
CA TYR A 154 11.82 -16.46 4.09
C TYR A 154 11.57 -17.11 5.47
N GLY A 155 10.92 -18.28 5.51
CA GLY A 155 10.76 -19.06 6.74
C GLY A 155 12.12 -19.38 7.38
N HIS A 156 13.06 -19.93 6.60
CA HIS A 156 14.42 -20.19 7.07
C HIS A 156 15.17 -18.91 7.45
N TRP A 157 14.99 -17.83 6.70
CA TRP A 157 15.57 -16.53 7.03
C TRP A 157 15.10 -16.02 8.39
N VAL A 158 13.83 -16.22 8.74
CA VAL A 158 13.26 -15.84 10.04
C VAL A 158 13.84 -16.70 11.17
N GLU A 159 13.98 -18.00 10.97
CA GLU A 159 14.61 -18.92 11.94
C GLU A 159 16.06 -18.50 12.22
N GLU A 160 16.82 -18.25 11.16
CA GLU A 160 18.21 -17.82 11.23
C GLU A 160 18.34 -16.43 11.87
N GLN A 161 17.43 -15.50 11.57
CA GLN A 161 17.38 -14.20 12.25
C GLN A 161 17.19 -14.35 13.76
N ASN A 162 16.31 -15.25 14.20
CA ASN A 162 16.09 -15.50 15.62
C ASN A 162 17.36 -16.11 16.27
N ARG A 163 18.04 -17.02 15.58
CA ARG A 163 19.32 -17.61 16.01
C ARG A 163 20.39 -16.53 16.19
N GLN A 164 20.62 -15.69 15.18
CA GLN A 164 21.59 -14.59 15.23
C GLN A 164 21.24 -13.54 16.30
N THR A 165 19.94 -13.26 16.50
CA THR A 165 19.48 -12.37 17.58
C THR A 165 19.87 -12.94 18.96
N CYS A 166 19.75 -14.25 19.17
CA CYS A 166 20.20 -14.91 20.39
C CYS A 166 21.72 -14.89 20.55
N GLU A 167 22.48 -15.12 19.46
CA GLU A 167 23.94 -15.05 19.48
C GLU A 167 24.45 -13.66 19.81
N LEU A 168 23.92 -12.61 19.17
CA LEU A 168 24.28 -11.22 19.47
C LEU A 168 23.97 -10.86 20.92
N ARG A 169 22.84 -11.32 21.46
CA ARG A 169 22.48 -11.11 22.87
C ARG A 169 23.50 -11.75 23.80
N ASN A 170 23.87 -13.00 23.55
CA ASN A 170 24.84 -13.73 24.36
C ASN A 170 26.23 -13.10 24.25
N ALA A 171 26.65 -12.76 23.04
CA ALA A 171 27.91 -12.08 22.74
C ALA A 171 28.04 -10.74 23.47
N LEU A 172 26.99 -9.91 23.46
CA LEU A 172 26.99 -8.61 24.14
C LEU A 172 27.00 -8.73 25.67
N ASN A 173 26.43 -9.81 26.22
CA ASN A 173 26.46 -10.10 27.65
C ASN A 173 27.77 -10.79 28.10
N ALA A 174 28.49 -11.41 27.17
CA ALA A 174 29.77 -12.06 27.40
C ALA A 174 30.94 -11.09 27.13
N HIS A 175 32.12 -11.42 27.66
CA HIS A 175 33.35 -10.67 27.39
C HIS A 175 34.03 -11.22 26.12
N ILE A 176 33.32 -11.15 24.98
CA ILE A 176 33.90 -11.56 23.70
C ILE A 176 34.84 -10.48 23.15
N THR A 177 35.73 -10.89 22.24
CA THR A 177 36.65 -9.95 21.61
C THR A 177 35.93 -9.07 20.58
N ASP A 178 36.47 -7.88 20.32
CA ASP A 178 35.93 -6.97 19.30
C ASP A 178 35.99 -7.56 17.88
N VAL A 179 36.91 -8.48 17.63
CA VAL A 179 37.03 -9.20 16.35
C VAL A 179 35.86 -10.17 16.19
N GLU A 180 35.56 -10.97 17.22
CA GLU A 180 34.40 -11.87 17.22
C GLU A 180 33.09 -11.09 17.10
N LEU A 181 32.96 -9.99 17.82
CA LEU A 181 31.77 -9.14 17.76
C LEU A 181 31.58 -8.54 16.36
N ARG A 182 32.67 -8.14 15.70
CA ARG A 182 32.62 -7.64 14.32
C ARG A 182 32.18 -8.71 13.33
N MET A 183 32.67 -9.94 13.46
CA MET A 183 32.19 -11.04 12.62
C MET A 183 30.68 -11.28 12.77
N LEU A 184 30.14 -11.19 13.98
CA LEU A 184 28.69 -11.29 14.21
C LEU A 184 27.92 -10.12 13.58
N VAL A 185 28.46 -8.91 13.65
CA VAL A 185 27.88 -7.73 12.98
C VAL A 185 27.86 -7.90 11.47
N ASP A 186 28.98 -8.31 10.88
CA ASP A 186 29.10 -8.50 9.44
C ASP A 186 28.16 -9.60 8.94
N ASN A 187 28.04 -10.70 9.68
CA ASN A 187 27.07 -11.76 9.40
C ASN A 187 25.62 -11.25 9.50
N GLY A 188 25.29 -10.49 10.54
CA GLY A 188 23.95 -9.90 10.71
C GLY A 188 23.60 -8.93 9.60
N MET A 189 24.56 -8.11 9.15
CA MET A 189 24.39 -7.21 8.01
C MET A 189 24.15 -7.97 6.71
N SER A 190 24.98 -9.00 6.43
CA SER A 190 24.81 -9.86 5.27
C SER A 190 23.45 -10.53 5.26
N HIS A 191 22.97 -10.98 6.42
CA HIS A 191 21.67 -11.63 6.56
C HIS A 191 20.51 -10.72 6.11
N TYR A 192 20.52 -9.44 6.48
CA TYR A 192 19.52 -8.48 5.97
C TYR A 192 19.68 -8.20 4.47
N PHE A 193 20.90 -8.18 3.94
CA PHE A 193 21.13 -7.98 2.51
C PHE A 193 20.62 -9.16 1.68
N ASP A 194 20.76 -10.39 2.21
CA ASP A 194 20.18 -11.58 1.61
C ASP A 194 18.65 -11.49 1.53
N LEU A 195 17.99 -10.94 2.57
CA LEU A 195 16.54 -10.68 2.51
C LEU A 195 16.17 -9.77 1.35
N PHE A 196 16.88 -8.65 1.17
CA PHE A 196 16.59 -7.70 0.08
C PHE A 196 16.81 -8.35 -1.30
N ARG A 197 17.83 -9.20 -1.45
CA ARG A 197 18.08 -9.96 -2.68
C ARG A 197 16.94 -10.94 -2.96
N MET A 198 16.52 -11.74 -1.98
CA MET A 198 15.41 -12.69 -2.12
C MET A 198 14.10 -11.97 -2.46
N LYS A 199 13.84 -10.83 -1.83
CA LYS A 199 12.67 -9.99 -2.12
C LYS A 199 12.68 -9.44 -3.54
N ALA A 200 13.83 -9.04 -4.08
CA ALA A 200 13.93 -8.56 -5.46
C ALA A 200 13.55 -9.67 -6.47
N THR A 201 13.94 -10.92 -6.21
CA THR A 201 13.52 -12.08 -7.02
C THR A 201 12.03 -12.33 -6.90
N ALA A 202 11.48 -12.31 -5.67
CA ALA A 202 10.05 -12.51 -5.45
C ALA A 202 9.20 -11.40 -6.08
N ALA A 203 9.64 -10.14 -6.05
CA ALA A 203 8.94 -9.03 -6.67
C ALA A 203 8.84 -9.19 -8.19
N LYS A 204 9.86 -9.74 -8.85
CA LYS A 204 9.82 -10.06 -10.29
C LYS A 204 8.83 -11.18 -10.62
N ALA A 205 8.59 -12.09 -9.68
CA ALA A 205 7.59 -13.16 -9.84
C ALA A 205 6.17 -12.64 -9.57
N ASP A 206 5.97 -11.88 -8.49
CA ASP A 206 4.72 -11.25 -8.13
C ASP A 206 4.94 -10.02 -7.25
N VAL A 207 4.87 -8.84 -7.87
CA VAL A 207 5.06 -7.56 -7.18
C VAL A 207 3.90 -7.23 -6.25
N PHE A 208 2.68 -7.70 -6.54
CA PHE A 208 1.51 -7.47 -5.69
C PHE A 208 1.60 -8.29 -4.41
N TYR A 209 2.07 -9.52 -4.48
CA TYR A 209 2.39 -10.33 -3.29
C TYR A 209 3.40 -9.64 -2.39
N MET A 210 4.47 -9.07 -2.96
CA MET A 210 5.49 -8.34 -2.21
C MET A 210 4.93 -7.07 -1.55
N MET A 211 4.19 -6.27 -2.31
CA MET A 211 3.64 -4.98 -1.88
C MET A 211 2.49 -5.10 -0.88
N SER A 212 1.66 -6.14 -0.99
CA SER A 212 0.59 -6.43 -0.04
C SER A 212 1.11 -6.90 1.32
N GLY A 213 2.39 -7.31 1.39
CA GLY A 213 3.00 -7.83 2.61
C GLY A 213 2.44 -9.19 3.01
N MET A 214 1.89 -9.97 2.08
CA MET A 214 1.28 -11.27 2.38
C MET A 214 2.28 -12.26 3.02
N TRP A 215 3.57 -12.08 2.74
CA TRP A 215 4.68 -12.80 3.35
C TRP A 215 5.01 -12.40 4.80
N LYS A 216 4.37 -11.35 5.34
CA LYS A 216 4.55 -10.88 6.72
C LYS A 216 3.36 -11.25 7.61
N THR A 217 3.61 -11.30 8.92
CA THR A 217 2.53 -11.44 9.91
C THR A 217 1.66 -10.18 9.98
N SER A 218 0.40 -10.31 10.44
CA SER A 218 -0.55 -9.18 10.45
C SER A 218 -0.04 -7.98 11.25
N ALA A 219 0.64 -8.22 12.38
CA ALA A 219 1.22 -7.15 13.20
C ALA A 219 2.35 -6.40 12.46
N GLU A 220 3.19 -7.11 11.69
CA GLU A 220 4.25 -6.50 10.90
C GLU A 220 3.72 -5.67 9.72
N ARG A 221 2.59 -6.08 9.13
CA ARG A 221 1.99 -5.39 7.97
C ARG A 221 1.55 -3.96 8.29
N PHE A 222 1.25 -3.63 9.55
CA PHE A 222 0.92 -2.26 9.95
C PHE A 222 2.05 -1.25 9.71
N PHE A 223 3.30 -1.72 9.67
CA PHE A 223 4.48 -0.89 9.48
C PHE A 223 5.10 -1.04 8.08
N LEU A 224 4.35 -1.61 7.13
CA LEU A 224 4.80 -1.83 5.78
C LEU A 224 4.76 -0.54 4.96
N TRP A 225 5.85 -0.27 4.28
CA TRP A 225 6.06 0.84 3.35
C TRP A 225 6.85 0.30 2.15
N ILE A 226 6.28 0.28 0.95
CA ILE A 226 6.91 -0.22 -0.30
C ILE A 226 7.69 -1.54 -0.05
N GLY A 227 6.93 -2.59 0.25
CA GLY A 227 7.45 -3.94 0.45
C GLY A 227 8.34 -4.14 1.68
N GLY A 228 8.48 -3.21 2.63
CA GLY A 228 9.29 -3.43 3.84
C GLY A 228 9.11 -2.36 4.91
N PHE A 229 10.03 -2.23 5.86
CA PHE A 229 9.97 -1.17 6.88
C PHE A 229 10.40 0.19 6.30
N ARG A 230 9.97 1.30 6.90
CA ARG A 230 10.48 2.63 6.56
C ARG A 230 11.78 2.92 7.34
N PRO A 231 12.94 3.12 6.68
CA PRO A 231 14.22 3.35 7.36
C PRO A 231 14.21 4.45 8.43
N SER A 232 13.65 5.63 8.14
CA SER A 232 13.60 6.77 9.05
C SER A 232 12.85 6.44 10.35
N GLU A 233 11.69 5.78 10.24
CA GLU A 233 10.88 5.33 11.38
C GLU A 233 11.59 4.25 12.17
N LEU A 234 12.25 3.31 11.48
CA LEU A 234 13.03 2.29 12.14
C LEU A 234 14.15 2.91 12.97
N LEU A 235 14.89 3.87 12.42
CA LEU A 235 15.96 4.55 13.15
C LEU A 235 15.44 5.31 14.38
N LYS A 236 14.26 5.94 14.30
CA LYS A 236 13.62 6.58 15.48
C LYS A 236 13.36 5.59 16.62
N VAL A 237 13.05 4.33 16.29
CA VAL A 237 12.85 3.25 17.28
C VAL A 237 14.19 2.73 17.81
N LEU A 238 15.20 2.59 16.94
CA LEU A 238 16.49 1.99 17.31
C LEU A 238 17.39 2.95 18.10
N VAL A 239 17.50 4.22 17.71
CA VAL A 239 18.45 5.18 18.29
C VAL A 239 18.33 5.31 19.81
N PRO A 240 17.13 5.39 20.42
CA PRO A 240 17.00 5.45 21.88
C PRO A 240 17.49 4.20 22.62
N GLN A 241 17.67 3.07 21.91
CA GLN A 241 18.09 1.78 22.48
C GLN A 241 19.60 1.53 22.33
N LEU A 242 20.30 2.41 21.62
CA LEU A 242 21.75 2.34 21.47
C LEU A 242 22.43 2.89 22.74
N ASP A 243 23.55 2.28 23.14
CA ASP A 243 24.45 2.81 24.18
C ASP A 243 24.85 4.27 23.86
N PRO A 244 25.23 5.09 24.85
CA PRO A 244 25.40 6.53 24.68
C PRO A 244 26.21 6.87 23.42
N LEU A 245 25.53 7.45 22.43
CA LEU A 245 26.14 7.97 21.23
C LEU A 245 26.91 9.25 21.59
N THR A 246 28.04 9.48 20.93
CA THR A 246 28.69 10.80 21.01
C THR A 246 27.82 11.86 20.37
N ASP A 247 27.96 13.13 20.76
CA ASP A 247 27.19 14.25 20.16
C ASP A 247 27.34 14.31 18.64
N LYS A 248 28.54 13.97 18.15
CA LYS A 248 28.82 13.85 16.72
C LYS A 248 28.01 12.73 16.08
N GLN A 249 28.10 11.51 16.61
CA GLN A 249 27.32 10.37 16.10
C GLN A 249 25.82 10.64 16.12
N LEU A 250 25.32 11.26 17.20
CA LEU A 250 23.92 11.61 17.32
C LEU A 250 23.49 12.60 16.23
N THR A 251 24.30 13.64 15.99
CA THR A 251 24.05 14.61 14.92
C THR A 251 24.08 13.96 13.54
N ASP A 252 25.06 13.12 13.27
CA ASP A 252 25.23 12.41 11.99
C ASP A 252 24.05 11.44 11.74
N VAL A 253 23.60 10.71 12.77
CA VAL A 253 22.43 9.84 12.68
C VAL A 253 21.15 10.64 12.46
N TYR A 254 20.96 11.79 13.11
CA TYR A 254 19.80 12.64 12.85
C TYR A 254 19.79 13.19 11.42
N ASN A 255 20.96 13.55 10.87
CA ASN A 255 21.08 13.95 9.47
C ASN A 255 20.73 12.79 8.54
N LEU A 256 21.18 11.57 8.86
CA LEU A 256 20.82 10.36 8.11
C LEU A 256 19.31 10.09 8.16
N VAL A 257 18.65 10.22 9.32
CA VAL A 257 17.19 10.10 9.45
C VAL A 257 16.46 11.09 8.53
N LYS A 258 16.90 12.36 8.51
CA LYS A 258 16.32 13.38 7.63
C LYS A 258 16.53 13.05 6.14
N SER A 259 17.73 12.59 5.77
CA SER A 259 18.02 12.17 4.39
C SER A 259 17.17 10.97 3.97
N CYS A 260 17.00 9.98 4.85
CA CYS A 260 16.10 8.85 4.62
C CYS A 260 14.68 9.31 4.40
N GLN A 261 14.16 10.21 5.25
CA GLN A 261 12.81 10.75 5.12
C GLN A 261 12.58 11.42 3.76
N GLN A 262 13.54 12.23 3.29
CA GLN A 262 13.44 12.88 1.98
C GLN A 262 13.39 11.87 0.83
N ALA A 263 14.24 10.84 0.87
CA ALA A 263 14.23 9.77 -0.13
C ALA A 263 12.94 8.94 -0.07
N GLU A 264 12.44 8.64 1.12
CA GLU A 264 11.17 7.96 1.35
C GLU A 264 9.98 8.76 0.82
N ASP A 265 9.95 10.07 1.05
CA ASP A 265 8.90 10.95 0.56
C ASP A 265 8.91 11.02 -0.96
N ALA A 266 10.10 11.12 -1.59
CA ALA A 266 10.24 11.09 -3.04
C ALA A 266 9.77 9.76 -3.65
N LEU A 267 10.14 8.62 -3.05
CA LEU A 267 9.68 7.30 -3.49
C LEU A 267 8.18 7.11 -3.31
N SER A 268 7.62 7.60 -2.20
CA SER A 268 6.17 7.53 -1.93
C SER A 268 5.39 8.36 -2.94
N GLN A 269 5.82 9.60 -3.22
CA GLN A 269 5.19 10.44 -4.24
C GLN A 269 5.28 9.83 -5.64
N GLY A 270 6.41 9.19 -5.98
CA GLY A 270 6.57 8.47 -7.24
C GLY A 270 5.61 7.28 -7.35
N MET A 271 5.49 6.50 -6.27
CA MET A 271 4.55 5.37 -6.18
C MET A 271 3.10 5.84 -6.31
N ASP A 272 2.71 6.92 -5.63
CA ASP A 272 1.34 7.47 -5.70
C ASP A 272 1.00 7.89 -7.13
N LYS A 273 1.93 8.56 -7.84
CA LYS A 273 1.75 8.92 -9.25
C LYS A 273 1.63 7.68 -10.14
N LEU A 274 2.43 6.64 -9.89
CA LEU A 274 2.36 5.39 -10.64
C LEU A 274 1.00 4.70 -10.43
N GLN A 275 0.52 4.64 -9.18
CA GLN A 275 -0.77 4.05 -8.82
C GLN A 275 -1.95 4.84 -9.41
N GLN A 276 -1.91 6.18 -9.39
CA GLN A 276 -2.91 7.01 -10.06
C GLN A 276 -2.90 6.77 -11.58
N GLY A 277 -1.72 6.66 -12.19
CA GLY A 277 -1.59 6.32 -13.60
C GLY A 277 -2.13 4.93 -13.93
N LEU A 278 -1.91 3.95 -13.05
CA LEU A 278 -2.44 2.60 -13.19
C LEU A 278 -3.97 2.59 -13.07
N ALA A 279 -4.52 3.24 -12.05
CA ALA A 279 -5.96 3.36 -11.84
C ALA A 279 -6.65 4.02 -13.04
N LYS A 280 -6.04 5.07 -13.61
CA LYS A 280 -6.52 5.72 -14.83
C LYS A 280 -6.49 4.76 -16.03
N ALA A 281 -5.39 4.06 -16.27
CA ALA A 281 -5.28 3.09 -17.37
C ALA A 281 -6.34 1.96 -17.25
N VAL A 282 -6.64 1.52 -16.02
CA VAL A 282 -7.72 0.56 -15.76
C VAL A 282 -9.08 1.18 -16.10
N ALA A 283 -9.36 2.40 -15.63
CA ALA A 283 -10.62 3.09 -15.86
C ALA A 283 -10.88 3.39 -17.34
N ASP A 284 -9.82 3.74 -18.08
CA ASP A 284 -9.85 4.01 -19.52
C ASP A 284 -9.94 2.70 -20.36
N GLY A 285 -9.91 1.53 -19.71
CA GLY A 285 -10.04 0.23 -20.36
C GLY A 285 -8.79 -0.22 -21.13
N GLU A 286 -7.64 0.43 -20.91
CA GLU A 286 -6.37 0.15 -21.58
C GLU A 286 -5.75 -1.20 -21.18
N LEU A 287 -6.30 -1.84 -20.15
CA LEU A 287 -5.78 -3.06 -19.54
C LEU A 287 -6.77 -4.26 -19.63
N GLY A 288 -7.87 -4.13 -20.38
CA GLY A 288 -8.91 -5.16 -20.50
C GLY A 288 -8.70 -6.18 -21.63
N GLU A 289 -9.16 -7.43 -21.42
CA GLU A 289 -9.08 -8.59 -22.35
C GLU A 289 -9.74 -8.40 -23.74
N GLY A 290 -10.45 -7.29 -23.97
CA GLY A 290 -11.31 -7.11 -25.16
C GLY A 290 -10.62 -6.60 -26.42
N SER A 291 -9.35 -6.21 -26.37
CA SER A 291 -8.64 -5.66 -27.53
C SER A 291 -7.32 -6.40 -27.75
N TYR A 292 -7.25 -7.18 -28.84
CA TYR A 292 -6.06 -7.91 -29.31
C TYR A 292 -4.95 -6.96 -29.81
N ALA A 293 -4.81 -5.77 -29.21
CA ALA A 293 -3.76 -4.83 -29.53
C ALA A 293 -2.50 -5.21 -28.73
N PRO A 294 -1.39 -5.58 -29.39
CA PRO A 294 -0.11 -5.90 -28.71
C PRO A 294 0.38 -4.78 -27.78
N GLN A 295 -0.04 -3.54 -28.05
CA GLN A 295 0.32 -2.34 -27.30
C GLN A 295 -0.27 -2.31 -25.88
N MET A 296 -1.45 -2.89 -25.63
CA MET A 296 -2.07 -2.88 -24.29
C MET A 296 -1.31 -3.78 -23.29
N GLY A 297 -0.92 -4.98 -23.73
CA GLY A 297 -0.07 -5.87 -22.94
C GLY A 297 1.28 -5.24 -22.58
N THR A 298 1.88 -4.46 -23.50
CA THR A 298 3.15 -3.78 -23.23
C THR A 298 3.04 -2.66 -22.20
N THR A 299 1.92 -1.92 -22.17
CA THR A 299 1.69 -0.87 -21.16
C THR A 299 1.51 -1.49 -19.77
N ALA A 300 0.72 -2.56 -19.66
CA ALA A 300 0.52 -3.29 -18.41
C ALA A 300 1.84 -3.83 -17.85
N MET A 301 2.63 -4.51 -18.69
CA MET A 301 3.93 -5.06 -18.32
C MET A 301 4.90 -3.97 -17.88
N LYS A 302 4.93 -2.82 -18.58
CA LYS A 302 5.76 -1.68 -18.17
C LYS A 302 5.37 -1.16 -16.79
N LYS A 303 4.07 -1.05 -16.48
CA LYS A 303 3.61 -0.61 -15.15
C LYS A 303 3.99 -1.60 -14.04
N LEU A 304 3.98 -2.90 -14.32
CA LEU A 304 4.46 -3.92 -13.39
C LEU A 304 5.97 -3.80 -13.17
N ASP A 305 6.75 -3.59 -14.23
CA ASP A 305 8.21 -3.37 -14.14
C ASP A 305 8.55 -2.10 -13.35
N ASP A 306 7.79 -1.02 -13.55
CA ASP A 306 7.88 0.20 -12.74
C ASP A 306 7.66 -0.12 -11.24
N LEU A 307 6.62 -0.91 -10.89
CA LEU A 307 6.36 -1.33 -9.51
C LEU A 307 7.52 -2.15 -8.92
N VAL A 308 8.07 -3.10 -9.69
CA VAL A 308 9.23 -3.91 -9.28
C VAL A 308 10.43 -3.01 -9.00
N THR A 309 10.64 -2.01 -9.85
CA THR A 309 11.72 -1.02 -9.68
C THR A 309 11.56 -0.22 -8.40
N PHE A 310 10.35 0.22 -8.04
CA PHE A 310 10.10 0.91 -6.77
C PHE A 310 10.39 0.03 -5.54
N VAL A 311 10.01 -1.25 -5.57
CA VAL A 311 10.35 -2.20 -4.50
C VAL A 311 11.86 -2.32 -4.35
N ALA A 312 12.58 -2.48 -5.47
CA ALA A 312 14.04 -2.56 -5.47
C ALA A 312 14.71 -1.27 -4.95
N GLN A 313 14.20 -0.10 -5.32
CA GLN A 313 14.71 1.19 -4.84
C GLN A 313 14.47 1.38 -3.33
N ALA A 314 13.30 0.97 -2.83
CA ALA A 314 13.01 1.03 -1.41
C ALA A 314 13.91 0.08 -0.60
N ASP A 315 14.19 -1.12 -1.11
CA ASP A 315 15.14 -2.04 -0.47
C ASP A 315 16.59 -1.57 -0.58
N HIS A 316 16.98 -0.94 -1.68
CA HIS A 316 18.29 -0.30 -1.80
C HIS A 316 18.46 0.81 -0.76
N LEU A 317 17.44 1.64 -0.55
CA LEU A 317 17.46 2.65 0.50
C LEU A 317 17.66 2.00 1.89
N ARG A 318 16.95 0.92 2.20
CA ARG A 318 17.13 0.17 3.48
C ARG A 318 18.56 -0.33 3.63
N GLN A 319 19.10 -0.93 2.58
CA GLN A 319 20.45 -1.46 2.56
C GLN A 319 21.50 -0.37 2.81
N GLU A 320 21.41 0.75 2.10
CA GLU A 320 22.33 1.88 2.28
C GLU A 320 22.17 2.52 3.66
N THR A 321 20.94 2.64 4.19
CA THR A 321 20.73 3.12 5.56
C THR A 321 21.42 2.21 6.59
N LEU A 322 21.28 0.89 6.47
CA LEU A 322 21.95 -0.05 7.39
C LEU A 322 23.47 0.09 7.30
N ARG A 323 24.03 0.21 6.08
CA ARG A 323 25.47 0.41 5.88
C ARG A 323 25.93 1.71 6.52
N ASN A 324 25.28 2.83 6.21
CA ASN A 324 25.63 4.14 6.74
C ASN A 324 25.57 4.17 8.27
N VAL A 325 24.54 3.57 8.89
CA VAL A 325 24.48 3.46 10.35
C VAL A 325 25.65 2.64 10.89
N SER A 326 25.99 1.52 10.27
CA SER A 326 27.11 0.69 10.72
C SER A 326 28.47 1.39 10.62
N GLU A 327 28.63 2.31 9.67
CA GLU A 327 29.85 3.13 9.49
C GLU A 327 29.92 4.29 10.49
N LEU A 328 28.77 4.86 10.88
CA LEU A 328 28.68 5.92 11.89
C LEU A 328 28.89 5.39 13.31
N LEU A 329 28.58 4.12 13.55
CA LEU A 329 28.59 3.51 14.87
C LEU A 329 29.85 2.68 15.13
N THR A 330 30.22 2.53 16.41
CA THR A 330 31.19 1.50 16.80
C THR A 330 30.57 0.11 16.65
N THR A 331 31.35 -0.96 16.49
CA THR A 331 30.72 -2.26 16.24
C THR A 331 29.95 -2.81 17.42
N ARG A 332 30.25 -2.38 18.66
CA ARG A 332 29.41 -2.68 19.81
C ARG A 332 28.05 -1.98 19.73
N GLN A 333 28.03 -0.71 19.32
CA GLN A 333 26.77 0.00 19.05
C GLN A 333 26.02 -0.63 17.86
N THR A 334 26.70 -1.02 16.77
CA THR A 334 26.07 -1.70 15.63
C THR A 334 25.50 -3.06 16.03
N ALA A 335 26.23 -3.86 16.81
CA ALA A 335 25.75 -5.13 17.35
C ALA A 335 24.50 -4.94 18.20
N ARG A 336 24.48 -3.91 19.05
CA ARG A 336 23.29 -3.54 19.84
C ARG A 336 22.13 -3.13 18.94
N GLY A 337 22.38 -2.33 17.91
CA GLY A 337 21.38 -1.93 16.92
C GLY A 337 20.76 -3.12 16.20
N LEU A 338 21.58 -4.06 15.72
CA LEU A 338 21.12 -5.30 15.08
C LEU A 338 20.33 -6.19 16.04
N LEU A 339 20.77 -6.31 17.30
CA LEU A 339 20.02 -7.02 18.34
C LEU A 339 18.64 -6.38 18.55
N THR A 340 18.58 -5.07 18.76
CA THR A 340 17.31 -4.34 18.96
C THR A 340 16.40 -4.47 17.74
N LEU A 341 16.96 -4.41 16.54
CA LEU A 341 16.23 -4.59 15.28
C LEU A 341 15.61 -5.99 15.18
N GLY A 342 16.39 -7.03 15.48
CA GLY A 342 15.91 -8.40 15.50
C GLY A 342 14.79 -8.60 16.52
N GLU A 343 14.99 -8.12 17.76
CA GLU A 343 13.99 -8.20 18.82
C GLU A 343 12.70 -7.43 18.48
N TYR A 344 12.81 -6.27 17.83
CA TYR A 344 11.65 -5.48 17.40
C TYR A 344 10.73 -6.30 16.48
N PHE A 345 11.28 -6.88 15.41
CA PHE A 345 10.48 -7.71 14.50
C PHE A 345 10.02 -9.03 15.13
N GLN A 346 10.85 -9.64 15.99
CA GLN A 346 10.45 -10.83 16.73
C GLN A 346 9.24 -10.56 17.64
N ARG A 347 9.20 -9.41 18.33
CA ARG A 347 8.05 -8.98 19.15
C ARG A 347 6.79 -8.77 18.33
N LEU A 348 6.89 -8.18 17.13
CA LEU A 348 5.75 -8.04 16.22
C LEU A 348 5.19 -9.41 15.80
N ARG A 349 6.06 -10.36 15.41
CA ARG A 349 5.63 -11.73 15.06
C ARG A 349 4.98 -12.46 16.25
N ALA A 350 5.55 -12.30 17.45
CA ALA A 350 4.97 -12.86 18.67
C ALA A 350 3.58 -12.28 18.97
N LEU A 351 3.41 -10.95 18.82
CA LEU A 351 2.12 -10.28 18.99
C LEU A 351 1.06 -10.83 18.02
N SER A 352 1.42 -11.02 16.75
CA SER A 352 0.52 -11.62 15.76
C SER A 352 0.09 -13.05 16.15
N SER A 353 1.02 -13.83 16.70
CA SER A 353 0.74 -15.21 17.14
C SER A 353 -0.20 -15.23 18.36
N LEU A 354 -0.02 -14.31 19.30
CA LEU A 354 -0.90 -14.15 20.46
C LEU A 354 -2.32 -13.73 20.06
N TRP A 355 -2.46 -12.85 19.07
CA TRP A 355 -3.78 -12.47 18.55
C TRP A 355 -4.48 -13.61 17.80
N ALA A 356 -3.73 -14.42 17.04
CA ALA A 356 -4.29 -15.56 16.31
C ALA A 356 -4.80 -16.67 17.25
N THR A 357 -4.15 -16.83 18.41
CA THR A 357 -4.49 -17.86 19.42
C THR A 357 -5.52 -17.38 20.45
N ARG A 358 -6.04 -16.15 20.31
CA ARG A 358 -7.04 -15.60 21.23
C ARG A 358 -8.33 -16.44 21.19
N PRO A 359 -8.83 -16.93 22.34
CA PRO A 359 -10.12 -17.59 22.40
C PRO A 359 -11.22 -16.64 21.88
N ARG A 360 -12.00 -17.07 20.90
CA ARG A 360 -13.19 -16.34 20.48
C ARG A 360 -14.29 -16.65 21.50
N GLU A 361 -14.84 -15.61 22.14
CA GLU A 361 -16.04 -15.78 22.96
C GLU A 361 -17.18 -16.34 22.08
N PRO A 362 -17.94 -17.33 22.55
CA PRO A 362 -19.10 -17.81 21.84
C PRO A 362 -20.13 -16.67 21.75
N ALA A 363 -20.60 -16.42 20.51
CA ALA A 363 -21.55 -15.38 20.17
C ALA A 363 -22.94 -15.59 20.79
#